data_AF-A0A482WB85-F1
#
_entry.id   AF-A0A482WB85-F1
#
_cell.length_a   1.000
_cell.length_b   1.000
_cell.length_c   1.000
_cell.angle_alpha   90.00
_cell.angle_beta   90.00
_cell.angle_gamma   90.00
#
_symmetry.space_group_name_H-M   'P 1'
#
loop_
_entity.id
_entity.type
_entity.pdbx_description
1 polymer ?
#
loop_
_entity_poly.entity_id
_entity_poly.type
_entity_poly.pdbx_seq_one_letter_code
_entity_poly.pdbx_strand_id
1 'polypeptide(L)'
;MSFKYVYVLPILCSIWFILTFITTYVISIYKKDVAPVFPYISDTGTWSPQSCIFGLMLNTGALLMVLIFYIRYRQVKYLLNKDTFKPSVKKLNQIALFLGITAAFGVCVVGNFQESNVFLVHVLGAIVAFGFGSVYQCMQ
;
A
#
# COMPACT_ATOMS: atom_id res chain seq x y z
N MET A 1 10.40 23.63 13.01
CA MET A 1 10.56 23.05 11.66
C MET A 1 9.75 21.75 11.59
N SER A 2 8.45 21.82 11.28
CA SER A 2 7.50 20.69 11.48
C SER A 2 7.72 19.49 10.53
N PHE A 3 8.44 19.67 9.43
CA PHE A 3 8.62 18.63 8.39
C PHE A 3 9.99 17.96 8.37
N LYS A 4 10.88 18.23 9.34
CA LYS A 4 12.31 17.86 9.25
C LYS A 4 12.56 16.35 9.06
N TYR A 5 11.72 15.49 9.66
CA TYR A 5 11.92 14.03 9.64
C TYR A 5 10.78 13.26 8.97
N VAL A 6 9.91 13.95 8.23
CA VAL A 6 8.72 13.32 7.62
C VAL A 6 9.09 12.30 6.53
N TYR A 7 10.29 12.41 5.95
CA TYR A 7 10.83 11.44 4.99
C TYR A 7 11.07 10.05 5.61
N VAL A 8 11.10 9.93 6.94
CA VAL A 8 11.27 8.63 7.61
C VAL A 8 10.04 7.74 7.42
N LEU A 9 8.84 8.31 7.31
CA LEU A 9 7.60 7.54 7.14
C LEU A 9 7.59 6.64 5.90
N PRO A 10 7.89 7.12 4.68
CA PRO A 10 7.95 6.24 3.51
C PRO A 10 9.03 5.17 3.64
N ILE A 11 10.18 5.46 4.26
CA ILE A 11 11.23 4.45 4.52
C ILE A 11 10.71 3.35 5.44
N LEU A 12 10.06 3.72 6.55
CA LEU A 12 9.43 2.77 7.47
C LEU A 12 8.35 1.95 6.78
N CYS A 13 7.55 2.57 5.91
CA CYS A 13 6.52 1.88 5.14
C CYS A 13 7.12 0.84 4.18
N SER A 14 8.21 1.18 3.48
CA SER A 14 8.91 0.23 2.60
C SER A 14 9.49 -0.95 3.39
N ILE A 15 10.15 -0.67 4.52
CA ILE A 15 10.66 -1.72 5.42
C ILE A 15 9.51 -2.60 5.92
N TRP A 16 8.38 -2.01 6.28
CA TRP A 16 7.21 -2.73 6.77
C TRP A 16 6.65 -3.74 5.76
N PHE A 17 6.52 -3.35 4.48
CA PHE A 17 6.07 -4.29 3.44
C PHE A 17 7.09 -5.40 3.18
N ILE A 18 8.39 -5.09 3.17
CA ILE A 18 9.44 -6.11 3.05
C ILE A 18 9.35 -7.12 4.20
N LEU A 19 9.21 -6.63 5.44
CA LEU A 19 9.04 -7.48 6.61
C LEU A 19 7.76 -8.32 6.53
N THR A 20 6.66 -7.76 6.02
CA THR A 20 5.41 -8.50 5.77
C THR A 20 5.67 -9.71 4.90
N PHE A 21 6.28 -9.51 3.73
CA PHE A 21 6.50 -10.57 2.75
C PHE A 21 7.51 -11.61 3.22
N ILE A 22 8.59 -11.20 3.87
CA ILE A 22 9.58 -12.13 4.43
C ILE A 22 8.93 -12.99 5.53
N THR A 23 8.15 -12.38 6.43
CA THR A 23 7.52 -13.08 7.54
C THR A 23 6.57 -14.16 7.06
N THR A 24 5.67 -13.82 6.13
CA THR A 24 4.69 -14.79 5.62
C THR A 24 5.33 -15.86 4.74
N TYR A 25 6.35 -15.51 3.97
CA TYR A 25 7.16 -16.48 3.23
C TYR A 25 7.83 -17.50 4.16
N VAL A 26 8.56 -17.05 5.18
CA VAL A 26 9.27 -17.95 6.12
C VAL A 26 8.30 -18.91 6.82
N ILE A 27 7.15 -18.41 7.28
CA ILE A 27 6.12 -19.24 7.92
C ILE A 27 5.56 -20.26 6.92
N SER A 28 5.25 -19.84 5.69
CA SER A 28 4.68 -20.71 4.66
C SER A 28 5.64 -21.83 4.24
N ILE A 29 6.94 -21.53 4.14
CA ILE A 29 7.98 -22.54 3.86
C ILE A 29 8.11 -23.53 5.01
N TYR A 30 8.18 -23.03 6.25
CA TYR A 30 8.27 -23.89 7.42
C TYR A 30 7.10 -24.87 7.52
N LYS A 31 5.90 -24.41 7.16
CA LYS A 31 4.68 -25.21 7.12
C LYS A 31 4.53 -26.10 5.88
N LYS A 32 5.40 -25.94 4.87
CA LYS A 32 5.33 -26.61 3.57
C LYS A 32 4.03 -26.29 2.80
N ASP A 33 3.48 -25.11 3.02
CA ASP A 33 2.24 -24.66 2.39
C ASP A 33 2.50 -24.15 0.95
N VAL A 34 3.72 -23.72 0.65
CA VAL A 34 4.13 -23.22 -0.68
C VAL A 34 5.46 -23.82 -1.13
N ALA A 35 5.72 -23.77 -2.44
CA ALA A 35 7.01 -24.17 -3.00
C ALA A 35 8.14 -23.25 -2.50
N PRO A 36 9.30 -23.79 -2.10
CA PRO A 36 10.44 -22.97 -1.63
C PRO A 36 10.99 -22.01 -2.66
N VAL A 37 10.92 -22.38 -3.94
CA VAL A 37 11.55 -21.66 -5.03
C VAL A 37 10.50 -20.84 -5.77
N PHE A 38 10.46 -19.52 -5.51
CA PHE A 38 9.61 -18.53 -6.15
C PHE A 38 8.08 -18.75 -6.06
N PRO A 39 7.49 -18.84 -4.84
CA PRO A 39 6.03 -18.79 -4.70
C PRO A 39 5.50 -17.37 -4.98
N TYR A 40 4.23 -17.24 -5.35
CA TYR A 40 3.60 -15.92 -5.38
C TYR A 40 3.46 -15.38 -3.95
N ILE A 41 3.55 -14.05 -3.81
CA ILE A 41 3.39 -13.41 -2.48
C ILE A 41 2.01 -13.74 -1.90
N SER A 42 0.97 -13.72 -2.74
CA SER A 42 -0.40 -14.06 -2.36
C SER A 42 -0.54 -15.49 -1.84
N ASP A 43 0.17 -16.47 -2.43
CA ASP A 43 0.22 -17.85 -1.92
C ASP A 43 0.68 -17.89 -0.46
N THR A 44 1.69 -17.08 -0.11
CA THR A 44 2.23 -17.03 1.26
C THR A 44 1.25 -16.44 2.28
N GLY A 45 0.18 -15.79 1.82
CA GLY A 45 -0.87 -15.19 2.64
C GLY A 45 -2.16 -16.01 2.68
N THR A 46 -2.15 -17.26 2.21
CA THR A 46 -3.39 -18.03 1.97
C THR A 46 -3.92 -18.76 3.20
N TRP A 47 -3.08 -19.55 3.89
CA TRP A 47 -3.54 -20.41 4.99
C TRP A 47 -3.27 -19.82 6.38
N SER A 48 -3.99 -20.29 7.38
CA SER A 48 -3.74 -19.89 8.77
C SER A 48 -2.48 -20.57 9.35
N PRO A 49 -1.66 -19.86 10.16
CA PRO A 49 -1.88 -18.51 10.68
C PRO A 49 -1.35 -17.37 9.79
N GLN A 50 -0.59 -17.68 8.74
CA GLN A 50 0.09 -16.67 7.92
C GLN A 50 -0.87 -15.72 7.19
N SER A 51 -2.08 -16.16 6.85
CA SER A 51 -3.11 -15.30 6.27
C SER A 51 -3.61 -14.21 7.22
N CYS A 52 -3.78 -14.53 8.51
CA CYS A 52 -4.13 -13.55 9.54
C CYS A 52 -3.01 -12.53 9.74
N ILE A 53 -1.75 -13.00 9.75
CA ILE A 53 -0.57 -12.14 9.90
C ILE A 53 -0.43 -11.23 8.67
N PHE A 54 -0.56 -11.79 7.47
CA PHE A 54 -0.52 -11.07 6.21
C PHE A 54 -1.56 -9.95 6.18
N GLY A 55 -2.82 -10.28 6.50
CA GLY A 55 -3.91 -9.30 6.56
C GLY A 55 -3.64 -8.19 7.57
N LEU A 56 -3.24 -8.52 8.80
CA LEU A 56 -2.91 -7.53 9.83
C LEU A 56 -1.78 -6.59 9.38
N MET A 57 -0.70 -7.15 8.82
CA MET A 57 0.45 -6.36 8.40
C MET A 57 0.15 -5.51 7.15
N LEU A 58 -0.58 -6.04 6.16
CA LEU A 58 -1.02 -5.25 5.01
C LEU A 58 -2.00 -4.14 5.39
N ASN A 59 -2.95 -4.40 6.30
CA ASN A 59 -3.86 -3.36 6.81
C ASN A 59 -3.08 -2.25 7.54
N THR A 60 -2.06 -2.63 8.31
CA THR A 60 -1.17 -1.66 8.99
C THR A 60 -0.37 -0.85 7.96
N GLY A 61 0.16 -1.51 6.93
CA GLY A 61 0.85 -0.86 5.82
C GLY A 61 -0.05 0.11 5.05
N ALA A 62 -1.31 -0.27 4.79
CA ALA A 62 -2.30 0.58 4.15
C ALA A 62 -2.60 1.84 4.98
N LEU A 63 -2.69 1.73 6.31
CA LEU A 63 -2.83 2.89 7.18
C LEU A 63 -1.62 3.83 7.08
N LEU A 64 -0.40 3.27 7.10
CA LEU A 64 0.83 4.05 6.90
C LEU A 64 0.84 4.76 5.53
N MET A 65 0.39 4.08 4.47
CA MET A 65 0.25 4.67 3.14
C MET A 65 -0.73 5.85 3.14
N VAL A 66 -1.91 5.73 3.76
CA VAL A 66 -2.87 6.84 3.87
C VAL A 66 -2.24 8.05 4.57
N LEU A 67 -1.49 7.84 5.65
CA LEU A 67 -0.77 8.91 6.34
C LEU A 67 0.26 9.58 5.42
N ILE A 68 1.06 8.80 4.69
CA ILE A 68 2.05 9.30 3.74
C ILE A 68 1.38 10.12 2.64
N PHE A 69 0.31 9.61 2.03
CA PHE A 69 -0.41 10.29 0.95
C PHE A 69 -1.04 11.60 1.42
N TYR A 70 -1.60 11.62 2.63
CA TYR A 70 -2.13 12.83 3.23
C TYR A 70 -1.03 13.86 3.48
N ILE A 71 0.09 13.46 4.06
CA ILE A 71 1.20 14.37 4.33
C ILE A 71 1.77 14.93 3.02
N ARG A 72 1.96 14.08 2.00
CA ARG A 72 2.41 14.52 0.67
C ARG A 72 1.44 15.52 0.04
N TYR A 73 0.13 15.25 0.10
CA TYR A 73 -0.89 16.19 -0.33
C TYR A 73 -0.78 17.54 0.39
N ARG A 74 -0.57 17.55 1.71
CA ARG A 74 -0.42 18.78 2.51
C ARG A 74 0.86 19.54 2.15
N GLN A 75 1.97 18.85 1.92
CA GLN A 75 3.23 19.45 1.47
C GLN A 75 3.05 20.13 0.11
N VAL A 76 2.47 19.43 -0.87
CA VAL A 76 2.23 19.99 -2.21
C VAL A 76 1.23 21.14 -2.14
N LYS A 77 0.13 21.01 -1.37
CA LYS A 77 -0.85 22.09 -1.18
C LYS A 77 -0.21 23.34 -0.58
N TYR A 78 0.72 23.19 0.36
CA TYR A 78 1.43 24.32 0.95
C TYR A 78 2.28 25.05 -0.09
N LEU A 79 3.02 24.32 -0.93
CA LEU A 79 3.81 24.90 -2.03
C LEU A 79 2.91 25.59 -3.07
N LEU A 80 1.83 24.93 -3.49
CA LEU A 80 0.88 25.47 -4.47
C LEU A 80 0.13 26.73 -4.01
N ASN A 81 0.15 27.03 -2.70
CA ASN A 81 -0.44 28.24 -2.15
C ASN A 81 0.56 29.39 -1.98
N LYS A 82 1.87 29.11 -2.05
CA LYS A 82 2.91 30.14 -2.01
C LYS A 82 3.12 30.79 -3.37
N ASP A 83 3.01 30.02 -4.44
CA ASP A 83 3.22 30.51 -5.80
C ASP A 83 1.92 30.56 -6.60
N THR A 84 1.94 31.32 -7.70
CA THR A 84 0.81 31.52 -8.60
C THR A 84 0.67 30.35 -9.58
N PHE A 85 0.29 29.17 -9.10
CA PHE A 85 0.01 28.00 -9.94
C PHE A 85 -1.42 28.01 -10.51
N LYS A 86 -1.58 27.40 -11.70
CA LYS A 86 -2.89 27.21 -12.35
C LYS A 86 -3.85 26.44 -11.43
N PRO A 87 -5.15 26.79 -11.37
CA PRO A 87 -6.14 26.06 -10.56
C PRO A 87 -6.23 24.56 -10.88
N SER A 88 -5.92 24.15 -12.12
CA SER A 88 -5.88 22.74 -12.53
C SER A 88 -4.86 21.93 -11.74
N VAL A 89 -3.71 22.50 -11.38
CA VAL A 89 -2.66 21.81 -10.60
C VAL A 89 -3.13 21.57 -9.17
N LYS A 90 -3.89 22.51 -8.58
CA LYS A 90 -4.50 22.33 -7.25
C LYS A 90 -5.52 21.18 -7.24
N LYS A 91 -6.33 21.07 -8.30
CA LYS A 91 -7.26 19.95 -8.49
C LYS A 91 -6.52 18.62 -8.67
N LEU A 92 -5.42 18.62 -9.44
CA LEU A 92 -4.62 17.41 -9.66
C LEU A 92 -4.06 16.85 -8.33
N ASN A 93 -3.61 17.73 -7.43
CA ASN A 93 -3.16 17.32 -6.10
C ASN A 93 -4.28 16.69 -5.24
N GLN A 94 -5.52 17.19 -5.36
CA GLN A 94 -6.68 16.59 -4.68
C GLN A 94 -7.03 15.22 -5.27
N ILE A 95 -7.06 15.11 -6.61
CA ILE A 95 -7.32 13.84 -7.31
C ILE A 95 -6.26 12.80 -6.91
N ALA A 96 -4.99 13.20 -6.82
CA ALA A 96 -3.92 12.31 -6.41
C ALA A 96 -4.20 11.75 -5.00
N LEU A 97 -4.57 12.59 -4.03
CA LEU A 97 -4.92 12.11 -2.70
C LEU A 97 -6.03 11.04 -2.73
N PHE A 98 -7.09 11.26 -3.51
CA PHE A 98 -8.17 10.27 -3.64
C PHE A 98 -7.69 8.96 -4.26
N LEU A 99 -6.87 9.02 -5.33
CA LEU A 99 -6.31 7.82 -5.95
C LEU A 99 -5.39 7.06 -4.99
N GLY A 100 -4.55 7.77 -4.23
CA GLY A 100 -3.69 7.16 -3.22
C GLY A 100 -4.50 6.47 -2.11
N ILE A 101 -5.53 7.12 -1.56
CA ILE A 101 -6.39 6.50 -0.53
C ILE A 101 -7.11 5.27 -1.10
N THR A 102 -7.59 5.34 -2.34
CA THR A 102 -8.24 4.20 -3.00
C THR A 102 -7.26 3.05 -3.22
N ALA A 103 -6.00 3.35 -3.58
CA ALA A 103 -4.95 2.34 -3.69
C ALA A 103 -4.66 1.66 -2.34
N ALA A 104 -4.57 2.43 -1.25
CA ALA A 104 -4.39 1.87 0.10
C ALA A 104 -5.58 0.99 0.51
N PHE A 105 -6.81 1.35 0.13
CA PHE A 105 -7.96 0.47 0.33
C PHE A 105 -7.83 -0.85 -0.47
N GLY A 106 -7.31 -0.80 -1.70
CA GLY A 106 -6.98 -1.99 -2.47
C GLY A 106 -6.02 -2.94 -1.73
N VAL A 107 -5.01 -2.39 -1.04
CA VAL A 107 -4.09 -3.18 -0.20
C VAL A 107 -4.82 -3.89 0.94
N CYS A 108 -5.79 -3.24 1.58
CA CYS A 108 -6.64 -3.90 2.57
C CYS A 108 -7.46 -5.04 1.93
N VAL A 109 -8.04 -4.83 0.75
CA VAL A 109 -8.79 -5.89 0.06
C VAL A 109 -7.90 -7.11 -0.20
N VAL A 110 -6.70 -6.90 -0.75
CA VAL A 110 -5.71 -7.97 -1.01
C VAL A 110 -5.37 -8.74 0.27
N GLY A 111 -5.18 -8.04 1.39
CA GLY A 111 -4.79 -8.67 2.66
C GLY A 111 -5.89 -9.46 3.37
N ASN A 112 -7.16 -9.16 3.12
CA ASN A 112 -8.28 -9.80 3.84
C ASN A 112 -9.07 -10.79 2.97
N PHE A 113 -8.98 -10.70 1.64
CA PHE A 113 -9.62 -11.62 0.71
C PHE A 113 -8.57 -12.45 0.01
N GLN A 114 -8.26 -13.64 0.55
CA GLN A 114 -7.25 -14.53 -0.04
C GLN A 114 -7.67 -14.99 -1.43
N GLU A 115 -6.70 -15.11 -2.34
CA GLU A 115 -6.98 -15.47 -3.73
C GLU A 115 -7.60 -16.87 -3.87
N SER A 116 -7.24 -17.80 -2.99
CA SER A 116 -7.81 -19.16 -2.95
C SER A 116 -9.28 -19.18 -2.54
N ASN A 117 -9.73 -18.17 -1.78
CA ASN A 117 -11.07 -18.14 -1.20
C ASN A 117 -12.02 -17.33 -2.07
N VAL A 118 -11.60 -16.13 -2.49
CA VAL A 118 -12.42 -15.22 -3.30
C VAL A 118 -11.55 -14.52 -4.35
N PHE A 119 -11.07 -15.30 -5.32
CA PHE A 119 -10.13 -14.86 -6.37
C PHE A 119 -10.51 -13.51 -7.02
N LEU A 120 -11.78 -13.37 -7.44
CA LEU A 120 -12.23 -12.17 -8.12
C LEU A 120 -12.06 -10.90 -7.26
N VAL A 121 -12.41 -10.98 -5.98
CA VAL A 121 -12.27 -9.84 -5.05
C VAL A 121 -10.80 -9.54 -4.79
N HIS A 122 -9.96 -10.57 -4.64
CA HIS A 122 -8.52 -10.41 -4.49
C HIS A 122 -7.89 -9.67 -5.67
N VAL A 123 -8.18 -10.12 -6.90
CA VAL A 123 -7.62 -9.52 -8.12
C VAL A 123 -8.13 -8.09 -8.32
N LEU A 124 -9.42 -7.82 -8.05
CA LEU A 124 -9.93 -6.45 -8.07
C LEU A 124 -9.21 -5.56 -7.05
N GLY A 125 -8.97 -6.07 -5.85
CA GLY A 125 -8.16 -5.40 -4.82
C GLY A 125 -6.74 -5.10 -5.32
N ALA A 126 -6.08 -6.07 -5.97
CA ALA A 126 -4.75 -5.91 -6.53
C ALA A 126 -4.70 -4.87 -7.66
N ILE A 127 -5.66 -4.90 -8.58
CA ILE A 127 -5.78 -3.89 -9.66
C ILE A 127 -5.97 -2.50 -9.07
N VAL A 128 -6.81 -2.37 -8.04
CA VAL A 128 -7.03 -1.09 -7.34
C VAL A 128 -5.75 -0.62 -6.65
N ALA A 129 -5.06 -1.51 -5.92
CA ALA A 129 -3.83 -1.20 -5.20
C ALA A 129 -2.70 -0.76 -6.15
N PHE A 130 -2.38 -1.57 -7.15
CA PHE A 130 -1.27 -1.31 -8.07
C PHE A 130 -1.63 -0.30 -9.14
N GLY A 131 -2.84 -0.36 -9.71
CA GLY A 131 -3.29 0.54 -10.77
C GLY A 131 -3.37 1.98 -10.28
N PHE A 132 -4.20 2.25 -9.27
CA PHE A 132 -4.30 3.61 -8.74
C PHE A 132 -3.04 4.05 -7.99
N GLY A 133 -2.32 3.12 -7.36
CA GLY A 133 -1.02 3.41 -6.74
C GLY A 133 0.02 3.90 -7.76
N SER A 134 0.07 3.27 -8.94
CA SER A 134 0.96 3.68 -10.03
C SER A 134 0.58 5.06 -10.58
N VAL A 135 -0.72 5.29 -10.82
CA VAL A 135 -1.20 6.60 -11.29
C VAL A 135 -0.90 7.68 -10.25
N TYR A 136 -1.11 7.41 -8.96
CA TYR A 136 -0.73 8.31 -7.88
C TYR A 136 0.76 8.67 -7.94
N GLN A 137 1.63 7.67 -8.10
CA GLN A 137 3.08 7.87 -8.13
C GLN A 137 3.54 8.67 -9.34
N CYS A 138 2.83 8.58 -10.48
CA CYS A 138 3.09 9.45 -11.63
C CYS A 138 2.64 10.90 -11.40
N MET A 139 1.68 11.13 -10.52
CA MET A 139 1.11 12.45 -10.25
C MET A 139 1.82 13.24 -9.14
N GLN A 140 2.60 12.59 -8.27
CA GLN A 140 3.14 13.15 -7.03
C GLN A 140 4.65 12.96 -6.88
#